data_AF-A0A564Y8M8-F1
#
_entry.id   AF-A0A564Y8M8-F1
#
_cell.length_a   1.000
_cell.length_b   1.000
_cell.length_c   1.000
_cell.angle_alpha   90.00
_cell.angle_beta   90.00
_cell.angle_gamma   90.00
#
_symmetry.space_group_name_H-M   'P 1'
#
loop_
_entity.id
_entity.type
_entity.pdbx_description
1 polymer ?
#
loop_
_entity_poly.entity_id
_entity_poly.type
_entity_poly.pdbx_seq_one_letter_code
_entity_poly.pdbx_strand_id
1 'polypeptide(L)'
;DDLWWAAFHLVPCLHFGQEDLFIELLQKIVFPIYDLTPIETSAFSETISNSTVPWPPVHESFSRGLAFHAHKLYGEYFADLFQRRSAKMKDIYKTLKSRPCCDFILPDDWFYMPILEAYFHHARPPTEKDQSQVYFTTDPETYLINATASLGWIRGLLDQQPLLVRKNVFPRGVTAGGHFSRIICAILACQSAGALCFNVAGAIVAELISLLVPRINFEEVDTSPEVHLPLDLISFYDLYTELLEHYAAVSYASPIFANLILLFLRPAALPVSNYRKALWGEHQATLRSLQISPSEVFLPEDVYKGLFEPIETLPEVLRAYASAVCAGIISLNRQPLITLIALHHLSRNIYLTKTVPIHEEFVKLLGTSLRFLGSRRGTQELIDRLRRYKFPSGRIEKVPLSELVQSNRIPVVVSENFKVEDLMEMYEEEGLPSSRRKKWDEFMGN
;
A
#
# COMPACT_ATOMS: atom_id res chain seq x y z
N ASP A 1 -32.68 -3.87 5.24
CA ASP A 1 -31.21 -3.66 5.21
C ASP A 1 -30.40 -4.93 4.98
N ASP A 2 -30.75 -6.11 5.50
CA ASP A 2 -29.94 -7.34 5.31
C ASP A 2 -30.21 -8.15 4.02
N LEU A 3 -31.34 -7.90 3.35
CA LEU A 3 -31.81 -8.69 2.20
C LEU A 3 -30.98 -8.47 0.93
N TRP A 4 -30.53 -7.24 0.68
CA TRP A 4 -29.72 -6.93 -0.50
C TRP A 4 -28.32 -7.56 -0.40
N TRP A 5 -27.71 -7.56 0.80
CA TRP A 5 -26.44 -8.23 1.09
C TRP A 5 -26.52 -9.75 0.87
N ALA A 6 -27.60 -10.38 1.35
CA ALA A 6 -27.82 -11.81 1.16
C ALA A 6 -27.93 -12.20 -0.32
N ALA A 7 -28.52 -11.33 -1.14
CA ALA A 7 -28.71 -11.57 -2.56
C ALA A 7 -27.36 -11.59 -3.35
N PHE A 8 -26.35 -10.83 -2.92
CA PHE A 8 -24.98 -10.91 -3.47
C PHE A 8 -24.26 -12.21 -3.11
N HIS A 9 -24.60 -12.84 -1.99
CA HIS A 9 -24.11 -14.19 -1.69
C HIS A 9 -24.73 -15.26 -2.61
N LEU A 10 -25.85 -14.94 -3.27
CA LEU A 10 -26.50 -15.84 -4.23
C LEU A 10 -25.97 -15.66 -5.67
N VAL A 11 -25.30 -14.56 -5.97
CA VAL A 11 -24.81 -14.21 -7.33
C VAL A 11 -23.95 -15.32 -7.96
N PRO A 12 -22.98 -15.92 -7.26
CA PRO A 12 -22.20 -17.05 -7.79
C PRO A 12 -22.93 -18.41 -7.75
N CYS A 13 -24.10 -18.50 -7.11
CA CYS A 13 -24.88 -19.73 -6.97
C CYS A 13 -25.92 -19.92 -8.08
N LEU A 14 -26.09 -18.94 -8.98
CA LEU A 14 -27.10 -18.98 -10.04
C LEU A 14 -26.52 -19.62 -11.32
N HIS A 15 -27.19 -20.68 -11.80
CA HIS A 15 -26.77 -21.50 -12.94
C HIS A 15 -26.96 -20.78 -14.30
N PHE A 16 -26.04 -21.03 -15.24
CA PHE A 16 -25.99 -20.39 -16.55
C PHE A 16 -27.00 -20.98 -17.53
N GLY A 17 -27.77 -20.12 -18.18
CA GLY A 17 -28.92 -20.45 -19.04
C GLY A 17 -30.14 -19.55 -18.83
N GLN A 18 -30.12 -18.72 -17.78
CA GLN A 18 -31.15 -17.73 -17.48
C GLN A 18 -30.53 -16.34 -17.25
N GLU A 19 -29.68 -15.88 -18.17
CA GLU A 19 -28.95 -14.60 -18.06
C GLU A 19 -29.91 -13.42 -17.86
N ASP A 20 -31.04 -13.40 -18.58
CA ASP A 20 -32.07 -12.38 -18.42
C ASP A 20 -32.73 -12.44 -17.03
N LEU A 21 -33.00 -13.64 -16.50
CA LEU A 21 -33.53 -13.81 -15.14
C LEU A 21 -32.49 -13.45 -14.09
N PHE A 22 -31.21 -13.71 -14.34
CA PHE A 22 -30.11 -13.33 -13.47
C PHE A 22 -29.95 -11.81 -13.45
N ILE A 23 -29.96 -11.13 -14.60
CA ILE A 23 -29.97 -9.66 -14.70
C ILE A 23 -31.23 -9.10 -14.03
N GLU A 24 -32.38 -9.75 -14.19
CA GLU A 24 -33.64 -9.35 -13.55
C GLU A 24 -33.62 -9.57 -12.02
N LEU A 25 -33.12 -10.70 -11.53
CA LEU A 25 -32.93 -11.01 -10.10
C LEU A 25 -31.90 -10.09 -9.47
N LEU A 26 -30.82 -9.82 -10.21
CA LEU A 26 -29.88 -8.76 -9.92
C LEU A 26 -30.69 -7.47 -9.77
N GLN A 27 -31.33 -6.94 -10.80
CA GLN A 27 -32.05 -5.65 -10.78
C GLN A 27 -33.26 -5.56 -9.83
N LYS A 28 -33.83 -6.68 -9.38
CA LYS A 28 -35.06 -6.69 -8.55
C LYS A 28 -34.86 -7.15 -7.11
N ILE A 29 -33.91 -8.06 -6.84
CA ILE A 29 -33.70 -8.64 -5.50
C ILE A 29 -32.36 -8.19 -4.92
N VAL A 30 -31.30 -8.22 -5.72
CA VAL A 30 -29.97 -7.77 -5.31
C VAL A 30 -29.86 -6.24 -5.40
N PHE A 31 -30.52 -5.68 -6.42
CA PHE A 31 -30.39 -4.31 -6.88
C PHE A 31 -31.73 -3.56 -7.08
N PRO A 32 -32.71 -3.61 -6.15
CA PRO A 32 -34.04 -3.07 -6.39
C PRO A 32 -34.02 -1.57 -6.71
N ILE A 33 -34.46 -1.23 -7.93
CA ILE A 33 -34.55 0.14 -8.45
C ILE A 33 -35.49 1.03 -7.60
N TYR A 34 -36.39 0.44 -6.81
CA TYR A 34 -37.54 1.13 -6.22
C TYR A 34 -37.36 1.67 -4.79
N ASP A 35 -36.26 1.35 -4.09
CA ASP A 35 -36.00 1.84 -2.72
C ASP A 35 -34.96 2.99 -2.66
N LEU A 36 -34.66 3.60 -3.82
CA LEU A 36 -33.54 4.54 -3.99
C LEU A 36 -34.04 5.93 -4.39
N THR A 37 -35.07 6.42 -3.70
CA THR A 37 -35.49 7.83 -3.82
C THR A 37 -34.54 8.72 -3.03
N PRO A 38 -34.01 9.82 -3.61
CA PRO A 38 -33.17 10.77 -2.89
C PRO A 38 -34.01 11.46 -1.81
N ILE A 39 -33.73 11.20 -0.54
CA ILE A 39 -34.33 11.92 0.58
C ILE A 39 -33.48 13.18 0.81
N GLU A 40 -33.93 14.31 0.28
CA GLU A 40 -33.45 15.64 0.68
C GLU A 40 -33.84 15.89 2.14
N THR A 41 -32.96 15.60 3.10
CA THR A 41 -33.12 16.16 4.46
C THR A 41 -31.80 16.59 5.09
N SER A 42 -31.91 17.76 5.72
CA SER A 42 -30.87 18.55 6.36
C SER A 42 -30.41 17.96 7.68
N ALA A 43 -29.18 17.42 7.72
CA ALA A 43 -28.23 17.52 8.84
C ALA A 43 -26.92 16.81 8.47
N PHE A 44 -25.94 17.54 7.94
CA PHE A 44 -24.57 17.04 7.74
C PHE A 44 -23.54 18.05 8.27
N SER A 45 -22.49 17.51 8.88
CA SER A 45 -21.37 18.21 9.50
C SER A 45 -20.44 18.88 8.47
N GLU A 46 -19.95 20.08 8.76
CA GLU A 46 -18.98 20.86 7.98
C GLU A 46 -17.70 20.08 7.58
N THR A 47 -17.43 18.93 8.19
CA THR A 47 -16.21 18.12 7.96
C THR A 47 -16.09 17.48 6.55
N ILE A 48 -17.17 17.48 5.75
CA ILE A 48 -17.18 16.97 4.35
C ILE A 48 -17.05 18.12 3.32
N SER A 49 -17.07 19.39 3.76
CA SER A 49 -17.33 20.57 2.93
C SER A 49 -16.29 20.93 1.86
N ASN A 50 -15.17 20.21 1.72
CA ASN A 50 -14.09 20.61 0.82
C ASN A 50 -13.80 19.63 -0.34
N SER A 51 -14.71 18.69 -0.65
CA SER A 51 -14.57 17.82 -1.83
C SER A 51 -15.25 18.39 -3.09
N THR A 52 -14.56 18.40 -4.24
CA THR A 52 -15.17 18.65 -5.57
C THR A 52 -14.71 17.63 -6.63
N VAL A 53 -15.56 16.64 -6.96
CA VAL A 53 -16.11 16.19 -8.28
C VAL A 53 -17.34 15.28 -7.97
N PRO A 54 -18.25 14.93 -8.89
CA PRO A 54 -19.70 14.92 -8.64
C PRO A 54 -20.13 13.65 -7.88
N TRP A 55 -20.17 13.69 -6.55
CA TRP A 55 -20.77 12.60 -5.79
C TRP A 55 -22.30 12.58 -6.04
N PRO A 56 -22.91 11.43 -6.39
CA PRO A 56 -24.36 11.34 -6.63
C PRO A 56 -25.17 11.69 -5.37
N PRO A 57 -26.48 12.01 -5.51
CA PRO A 57 -27.27 12.61 -4.44
C PRO A 57 -27.25 11.77 -3.15
N VAL A 58 -27.05 12.51 -2.08
CA VAL A 58 -26.66 12.10 -0.74
C VAL A 58 -27.68 11.14 -0.12
N HIS A 59 -27.28 9.89 0.09
CA HIS A 59 -27.98 9.01 1.02
C HIS A 59 -27.70 9.48 2.45
N GLU A 60 -28.66 9.30 3.39
CA GLU A 60 -28.54 9.62 4.83
C GLU A 60 -27.21 9.23 5.52
N SER A 61 -26.45 8.27 4.97
CA SER A 61 -25.09 7.99 5.39
C SER A 61 -24.15 7.73 4.22
N PHE A 62 -22.92 8.20 4.35
CA PHE A 62 -21.84 8.06 3.37
C PHE A 62 -21.62 6.61 2.91
N SER A 63 -21.69 5.65 3.85
CA SER A 63 -21.57 4.22 3.55
C SER A 63 -22.70 3.71 2.63
N ARG A 64 -23.92 4.24 2.77
CA ARG A 64 -25.06 3.87 1.91
C ARG A 64 -24.93 4.48 0.51
N GLY A 65 -24.37 5.69 0.39
CA GLY A 65 -24.07 6.31 -0.91
C GLY A 65 -23.00 5.55 -1.72
N LEU A 66 -21.90 5.15 -1.07
CA LEU A 66 -20.89 4.28 -1.72
C LEU A 66 -21.45 2.92 -2.09
N ALA A 67 -22.27 2.32 -1.21
CA ALA A 67 -22.94 1.06 -1.50
C ALA A 67 -23.84 1.20 -2.74
N PHE A 68 -24.62 2.28 -2.87
CA PHE A 68 -25.43 2.57 -4.04
C PHE A 68 -24.61 2.73 -5.34
N HIS A 69 -23.48 3.44 -5.29
CA HIS A 69 -22.64 3.61 -6.48
C HIS A 69 -21.96 2.32 -6.89
N ALA A 70 -21.40 1.57 -5.93
CA ALA A 70 -20.83 0.24 -6.16
C ALA A 70 -21.90 -0.69 -6.74
N HIS A 71 -23.11 -0.61 -6.20
CA HIS A 71 -24.26 -1.37 -6.62
C HIS A 71 -24.62 -1.11 -8.10
N LYS A 72 -24.75 0.16 -8.50
CA LYS A 72 -24.93 0.52 -9.91
C LYS A 72 -23.79 -0.04 -10.77
N LEU A 73 -22.56 0.21 -10.36
CA LEU A 73 -21.35 -0.22 -11.06
C LEU A 73 -21.31 -1.73 -11.31
N TYR A 74 -21.52 -2.56 -10.29
CA TYR A 74 -21.55 -4.02 -10.44
C TYR A 74 -22.73 -4.46 -11.31
N GLY A 75 -23.89 -3.82 -11.17
CA GLY A 75 -25.08 -4.13 -11.97
C GLY A 75 -24.83 -3.98 -13.47
N GLU A 76 -24.34 -2.81 -13.90
CA GLU A 76 -24.04 -2.57 -15.32
C GLU A 76 -22.76 -3.30 -15.77
N TYR A 77 -21.75 -3.53 -14.91
CA TYR A 77 -20.57 -4.36 -15.21
C TYR A 77 -20.98 -5.80 -15.55
N PHE A 78 -21.76 -6.43 -14.68
CA PHE A 78 -22.17 -7.82 -14.89
C PHE A 78 -23.20 -7.93 -16.03
N ALA A 79 -24.12 -6.98 -16.18
CA ALA A 79 -25.02 -6.97 -17.33
C ALA A 79 -24.24 -6.91 -18.65
N ASP A 80 -23.25 -6.04 -18.74
CA ASP A 80 -22.36 -5.94 -19.90
C ASP A 80 -21.50 -7.20 -20.07
N LEU A 81 -20.94 -7.75 -18.99
CA LEU A 81 -20.18 -9.01 -18.99
C LEU A 81 -20.99 -10.16 -19.61
N PHE A 82 -22.25 -10.31 -19.21
CA PHE A 82 -23.14 -11.36 -19.69
C PHE A 82 -23.68 -11.08 -21.10
N GLN A 83 -23.85 -9.81 -21.48
CA GLN A 83 -24.25 -9.41 -22.83
C GLN A 83 -23.11 -9.54 -23.86
N ARG A 84 -21.84 -9.35 -23.46
CA ARG A 84 -20.64 -9.52 -24.29
C ARG A 84 -20.34 -11.00 -24.58
N ARG A 85 -21.22 -11.67 -25.33
CA ARG A 85 -20.98 -13.01 -25.89
C ARG A 85 -19.93 -12.96 -27.01
N SER A 86 -18.65 -12.86 -26.66
CA SER A 86 -17.54 -12.90 -27.63
C SER A 86 -16.58 -14.06 -27.35
N ALA A 87 -16.13 -14.73 -28.41
CA ALA A 87 -15.07 -15.75 -28.34
C ALA A 87 -13.75 -15.21 -27.76
N LYS A 88 -13.55 -13.88 -27.75
CA LYS A 88 -12.37 -13.20 -27.19
C LYS A 88 -12.39 -13.12 -25.66
N MET A 89 -13.59 -12.99 -25.06
CA MET A 89 -13.79 -13.08 -23.61
C MET A 89 -13.50 -14.50 -23.11
N LYS A 90 -13.82 -15.54 -23.90
CA LYS A 90 -13.42 -16.91 -23.55
C LYS A 90 -11.91 -17.07 -23.36
N ASP A 91 -11.06 -16.25 -24.00
CA ASP A 91 -9.61 -16.28 -23.79
C ASP A 91 -9.15 -15.42 -22.60
N ILE A 92 -9.75 -14.23 -22.36
CA ILE A 92 -9.47 -13.42 -21.14
C ILE A 92 -9.83 -14.23 -19.88
N TYR A 93 -10.97 -14.93 -19.91
CA TYR A 93 -11.52 -15.67 -18.78
C TYR A 93 -11.14 -17.16 -18.76
N LYS A 94 -10.63 -17.74 -19.86
CA LYS A 94 -9.93 -19.06 -19.84
C LYS A 94 -8.75 -19.07 -18.90
N THR A 95 -8.13 -17.90 -18.76
CA THR A 95 -6.93 -17.69 -17.97
C THR A 95 -7.23 -17.77 -16.49
N LEU A 96 -8.43 -17.40 -16.02
CA LEU A 96 -8.91 -17.46 -14.62
C LEU A 96 -9.21 -18.90 -14.11
N LYS A 97 -8.38 -19.89 -14.47
CA LYS A 97 -8.60 -21.32 -14.18
C LYS A 97 -8.89 -21.59 -12.70
N SER A 98 -10.17 -21.83 -12.40
CA SER A 98 -10.55 -23.03 -11.67
C SER A 98 -11.67 -23.77 -12.42
N ARG A 99 -11.27 -24.91 -13.01
CA ARG A 99 -12.05 -26.14 -13.25
C ARG A 99 -13.08 -26.19 -14.41
N PRO A 100 -13.40 -27.41 -14.90
CA PRO A 100 -13.92 -27.66 -16.26
C PRO A 100 -15.45 -27.72 -16.39
N CYS A 101 -15.93 -27.31 -17.58
CA CYS A 101 -17.05 -27.82 -18.40
C CYS A 101 -18.51 -27.76 -17.89
N CYS A 102 -18.77 -27.23 -16.70
CA CYS A 102 -20.10 -26.80 -16.27
C CYS A 102 -19.96 -25.34 -15.83
N ASP A 103 -20.03 -24.48 -16.84
CA ASP A 103 -19.36 -23.19 -16.93
C ASP A 103 -20.00 -22.06 -16.08
N PHE A 104 -19.13 -21.23 -15.50
CA PHE A 104 -19.34 -19.94 -14.81
C PHE A 104 -19.88 -19.93 -13.35
N ILE A 105 -19.18 -20.52 -12.38
CA ILE A 105 -19.25 -19.97 -11.02
C ILE A 105 -18.29 -18.77 -10.98
N LEU A 106 -18.80 -17.56 -10.70
CA LEU A 106 -17.97 -16.38 -10.52
C LEU A 106 -16.84 -16.68 -9.51
N PRO A 107 -15.61 -16.18 -9.72
CA PRO A 107 -14.49 -16.52 -8.85
C PRO A 107 -14.75 -16.03 -7.41
N ASP A 108 -14.06 -16.59 -6.43
CA ASP A 108 -14.29 -16.28 -5.01
C ASP A 108 -14.08 -14.80 -4.68
N ASP A 109 -13.28 -14.11 -5.49
CA ASP A 109 -12.96 -12.69 -5.44
C ASP A 109 -13.70 -11.86 -6.50
N TRP A 110 -14.84 -12.34 -7.02
CA TRP A 110 -15.58 -11.69 -8.12
C TRP A 110 -15.85 -10.20 -7.91
N PHE A 111 -15.98 -9.77 -6.66
CA PHE A 111 -16.19 -8.38 -6.29
C PHE A 111 -14.96 -7.49 -6.56
N TYR A 112 -13.79 -8.05 -6.83
CA TYR A 112 -12.64 -7.32 -7.32
C TYR A 112 -12.49 -7.37 -8.84
N MET A 113 -13.29 -8.16 -9.58
CA MET A 113 -13.16 -8.26 -11.04
C MET A 113 -13.18 -6.91 -11.77
N PRO A 114 -14.08 -5.97 -11.44
CA PRO A 114 -14.01 -4.59 -11.92
C PRO A 114 -12.62 -3.95 -11.86
N ILE A 115 -11.97 -4.05 -10.70
CA ILE A 115 -10.65 -3.51 -10.42
C ILE A 115 -9.55 -4.30 -11.16
N LEU A 116 -9.66 -5.63 -11.14
CA LEU A 116 -8.66 -6.51 -11.75
C LEU A 116 -8.66 -6.40 -13.27
N GLU A 117 -9.83 -6.27 -13.90
CA GLU A 117 -9.94 -6.05 -15.35
C GLU A 117 -9.23 -4.75 -15.75
N ALA A 118 -9.44 -3.67 -15.00
CA ALA A 118 -8.74 -2.40 -15.23
C ALA A 118 -7.22 -2.55 -15.06
N TYR A 119 -6.76 -3.21 -13.99
CA TYR A 119 -5.34 -3.46 -13.75
C TYR A 119 -4.70 -4.25 -14.89
N PHE A 120 -5.29 -5.39 -15.29
CA PHE A 120 -4.74 -6.21 -16.36
C PHE A 120 -4.84 -5.56 -17.74
N HIS A 121 -5.83 -4.68 -17.96
CA HIS A 121 -5.87 -3.87 -19.17
C HIS A 121 -4.73 -2.85 -19.24
N HIS A 122 -4.34 -2.28 -18.10
CA HIS A 122 -3.20 -1.36 -18.04
C HIS A 122 -1.85 -2.07 -18.10
N ALA A 123 -1.73 -3.27 -17.51
CA ALA A 123 -0.49 -4.04 -17.48
C ALA A 123 -0.14 -4.69 -18.84
N ARG A 124 -1.13 -4.93 -19.71
CA ARG A 124 -0.90 -5.52 -21.04
C ARG A 124 -0.56 -4.44 -22.08
N PRO A 125 0.50 -4.61 -22.89
CA PRO A 125 0.79 -3.68 -23.99
C PRO A 125 -0.40 -3.69 -24.98
N PRO A 126 -0.92 -2.52 -25.39
CA PRO A 126 -2.07 -2.46 -26.28
C PRO A 126 -1.70 -3.08 -27.62
N THR A 127 -2.26 -4.24 -27.96
CA THR A 127 -2.23 -4.69 -29.35
C THR A 127 -3.30 -3.92 -30.13
N GLU A 128 -3.02 -3.56 -31.40
CA GLU A 128 -3.93 -2.77 -32.25
C GLU A 128 -5.35 -3.35 -32.39
N LYS A 129 -5.57 -4.62 -31.98
CA LYS A 129 -6.86 -5.31 -31.98
C LYS A 129 -7.60 -5.30 -30.63
N ASP A 130 -7.04 -4.73 -29.56
CA ASP A 130 -7.60 -4.75 -28.19
C ASP A 130 -8.34 -3.47 -27.78
N GLN A 131 -8.55 -2.53 -28.71
CA GLN A 131 -9.41 -1.36 -28.49
C GLN A 131 -10.91 -1.71 -28.33
N SER A 132 -11.26 -3.00 -28.41
CA SER A 132 -12.62 -3.48 -28.18
C SER A 132 -12.88 -3.69 -26.68
N GLN A 133 -13.57 -2.72 -26.07
CA GLN A 133 -14.47 -2.86 -24.93
C GLN A 133 -13.83 -3.27 -23.59
N VAL A 134 -13.32 -2.28 -22.85
CA VAL A 134 -13.14 -2.36 -21.38
C VAL A 134 -14.36 -1.72 -20.74
N TYR A 135 -15.00 -2.38 -19.77
CA TYR A 135 -16.13 -1.75 -19.06
C TYR A 135 -15.64 -0.62 -18.14
N PHE A 136 -14.46 -0.80 -17.53
CA PHE A 136 -13.75 0.30 -16.88
C PHE A 136 -13.22 1.26 -17.92
N THR A 137 -13.76 2.47 -17.88
CA THR A 137 -13.35 3.56 -18.75
C THR A 137 -11.84 3.78 -18.66
N THR A 138 -11.20 4.07 -19.79
CA THR A 138 -9.82 4.59 -19.82
C THR A 138 -9.69 5.98 -19.19
N ASP A 139 -10.82 6.60 -18.81
CA ASP A 139 -10.87 7.88 -18.09
C ASP A 139 -10.42 7.73 -16.63
N PRO A 140 -9.32 8.40 -16.21
CA PRO A 140 -8.77 8.27 -14.86
C PRO A 140 -9.70 8.75 -13.74
N GLU A 141 -10.50 9.79 -13.98
CA GLU A 141 -11.41 10.35 -12.96
C GLU A 141 -12.58 9.40 -12.69
N THR A 142 -13.16 8.83 -13.74
CA THR A 142 -14.22 7.83 -13.64
C THR A 142 -13.71 6.55 -12.98
N TYR A 143 -12.49 6.11 -13.30
CA TYR A 143 -11.86 4.98 -12.61
C TYR A 143 -11.73 5.25 -11.10
N LEU A 144 -11.24 6.43 -10.71
CA LEU A 144 -11.08 6.81 -9.30
C LEU A 144 -12.41 6.69 -8.52
N ILE A 145 -13.51 7.21 -9.08
CA ILE A 145 -14.84 7.14 -8.44
C ILE A 145 -15.29 5.69 -8.31
N ASN A 146 -15.18 4.91 -9.39
CA ASN A 146 -15.65 3.53 -9.42
C ASN A 146 -14.84 2.61 -8.49
N ALA A 147 -13.52 2.77 -8.46
CA ALA A 147 -12.64 2.04 -7.56
C ALA A 147 -12.88 2.45 -6.09
N THR A 148 -13.09 3.73 -5.82
CA THR A 148 -13.45 4.23 -4.48
C THR A 148 -14.74 3.60 -3.97
N ALA A 149 -15.78 3.56 -4.81
CA ALA A 149 -17.05 2.93 -4.47
C ALA A 149 -16.90 1.42 -4.24
N SER A 150 -16.19 0.73 -5.14
CA SER A 150 -15.92 -0.71 -5.02
C SER A 150 -15.19 -1.04 -3.72
N LEU A 151 -14.10 -0.34 -3.42
CA LEU A 151 -13.33 -0.54 -2.20
C LEU A 151 -14.11 -0.16 -0.94
N GLY A 152 -14.91 0.92 -0.99
CA GLY A 152 -15.76 1.34 0.11
C GLY A 152 -16.84 0.30 0.45
N TRP A 153 -17.41 -0.32 -0.58
CA TRP A 153 -18.34 -1.43 -0.42
C TRP A 153 -17.67 -2.67 0.18
N ILE A 154 -16.49 -3.05 -0.32
CA ILE A 154 -15.70 -4.17 0.21
C ILE A 154 -15.31 -3.93 1.67
N ARG A 155 -14.93 -2.68 2.01
CA ARG A 155 -14.68 -2.26 3.39
C ARG A 155 -15.91 -2.50 4.26
N GLY A 156 -17.09 -2.09 3.78
CA GLY A 156 -18.37 -2.37 4.47
C GLY A 156 -18.61 -3.87 4.66
N LEU A 157 -18.40 -4.68 3.63
CA LEU A 157 -18.55 -6.14 3.70
C LEU A 157 -17.64 -6.78 4.75
N LEU A 158 -16.38 -6.34 4.81
CA LEU A 158 -15.41 -6.85 5.78
C LEU A 158 -15.70 -6.39 7.22
N ASP A 159 -16.23 -5.17 7.39
CA ASP A 159 -16.61 -4.60 8.68
C ASP A 159 -17.86 -5.29 9.28
N GLN A 160 -18.85 -5.61 8.44
CA GLN A 160 -20.11 -6.24 8.84
C GLN A 160 -20.02 -7.75 9.13
N GLN A 161 -18.84 -8.38 8.97
CA GLN A 161 -18.61 -9.80 9.27
C GLN A 161 -17.54 -10.02 10.36
N PRO A 162 -17.64 -9.43 11.57
CA PRO A 162 -16.55 -9.46 12.57
C PRO A 162 -16.20 -10.87 13.04
N LEU A 163 -17.17 -11.80 13.07
CA LEU A 163 -16.95 -13.19 13.54
C LEU A 163 -16.15 -14.03 12.54
N LEU A 164 -16.32 -13.77 11.24
CA LEU A 164 -15.57 -14.46 10.17
C LEU A 164 -14.15 -13.87 10.10
N VAL A 165 -14.04 -12.54 10.11
CA VAL A 165 -12.76 -11.81 10.14
C VAL A 165 -11.93 -12.11 11.40
N ARG A 166 -12.56 -12.45 12.54
CA ARG A 166 -11.87 -12.91 13.77
C ARG A 166 -11.32 -14.34 13.66
N LYS A 167 -11.87 -15.18 12.79
CA LYS A 167 -11.41 -16.56 12.57
C LYS A 167 -10.45 -16.69 11.37
N ASN A 168 -9.98 -15.57 10.82
CA ASN A 168 -9.28 -15.51 9.52
C ASN A 168 -10.09 -16.14 8.37
N VAL A 169 -11.41 -16.21 8.52
CA VAL A 169 -12.33 -16.67 7.48
C VAL A 169 -12.85 -15.42 6.79
N PHE A 170 -12.38 -15.15 5.60
CA PHE A 170 -12.84 -14.00 4.82
C PHE A 170 -13.99 -14.43 3.90
N PRO A 171 -14.80 -13.47 3.40
CA PRO A 171 -15.86 -13.77 2.45
C PRO A 171 -15.33 -14.68 1.32
N ARG A 172 -15.98 -15.84 1.14
CA ARG A 172 -15.66 -16.84 0.11
C ARG A 172 -14.22 -17.37 0.11
N GLY A 173 -13.47 -17.21 1.21
CA GLY A 173 -12.13 -17.79 1.33
C GLY A 173 -10.98 -16.95 0.78
N VAL A 174 -11.22 -15.70 0.36
CA VAL A 174 -10.14 -14.78 -0.07
C VAL A 174 -9.30 -14.37 1.15
N THR A 175 -8.08 -14.86 1.28
CA THR A 175 -7.21 -14.56 2.44
C THR A 175 -6.95 -13.04 2.64
N ALA A 176 -6.47 -12.65 3.83
CA ALA A 176 -6.07 -11.26 4.10
C ALA A 176 -5.02 -10.75 3.09
N GLY A 177 -4.04 -11.59 2.75
CA GLY A 177 -3.05 -11.31 1.70
C GLY A 177 -3.68 -11.19 0.32
N GLY A 178 -4.75 -11.94 0.05
CA GLY A 178 -5.51 -11.85 -1.20
C GLY A 178 -6.32 -10.56 -1.35
N HIS A 179 -6.94 -10.08 -0.27
CA HIS A 179 -7.55 -8.76 -0.27
C HIS A 179 -6.50 -7.66 -0.45
N PHE A 180 -5.35 -7.80 0.21
CA PHE A 180 -4.25 -6.83 0.15
C PHE A 180 -3.67 -6.69 -1.27
N SER A 181 -3.38 -7.80 -1.96
CA SER A 181 -2.87 -7.77 -3.33
C SER A 181 -3.84 -7.08 -4.29
N ARG A 182 -5.16 -7.29 -4.12
CA ARG A 182 -6.20 -6.68 -4.97
C ARG A 182 -6.37 -5.18 -4.70
N ILE A 183 -6.16 -4.74 -3.46
CA ILE A 183 -6.09 -3.30 -3.15
C ILE A 183 -4.87 -2.67 -3.83
N ILE A 184 -3.73 -3.35 -3.86
CA ILE A 184 -2.55 -2.89 -4.60
C ILE A 184 -2.86 -2.80 -6.10
N CYS A 185 -3.50 -3.81 -6.71
CA CYS A 185 -3.94 -3.74 -8.10
C CYS A 185 -4.88 -2.54 -8.35
N ALA A 186 -5.78 -2.24 -7.41
CA ALA A 186 -6.66 -1.07 -7.50
C ALA A 186 -5.87 0.24 -7.60
N ILE A 187 -4.82 0.36 -6.78
CA ILE A 187 -3.93 1.52 -6.76
C ILE A 187 -3.14 1.58 -8.06
N LEU A 188 -2.52 0.50 -8.50
CA LEU A 188 -1.72 0.45 -9.72
C LEU A 188 -2.51 0.77 -10.98
N ALA A 189 -3.78 0.37 -11.03
CA ALA A 189 -4.69 0.71 -12.12
C ALA A 189 -5.12 2.19 -12.12
N CYS A 190 -4.94 2.90 -11.00
CA CYS A 190 -5.33 4.30 -10.87
C CYS A 190 -4.28 5.24 -11.49
N GLN A 191 -4.49 5.66 -12.74
CA GLN A 191 -3.57 6.56 -13.43
C GLN A 191 -3.68 8.04 -13.01
N SER A 192 -4.70 8.41 -12.24
CA SER A 192 -4.95 9.80 -11.84
C SER A 192 -3.93 10.31 -10.81
N ALA A 193 -3.68 11.62 -10.86
CA ALA A 193 -2.83 12.31 -9.91
C ALA A 193 -3.28 12.08 -8.45
N GLY A 194 -2.37 11.55 -7.62
CA GLY A 194 -2.57 11.30 -6.19
C GLY A 194 -2.99 9.87 -5.84
N ALA A 195 -3.21 9.01 -6.84
CA ALA A 195 -3.71 7.63 -6.69
C ALA A 195 -4.99 7.53 -5.83
N LEU A 196 -5.46 6.32 -5.54
CA LEU A 196 -6.56 6.05 -4.59
C LEU A 196 -6.22 6.41 -3.12
N CYS A 197 -5.16 7.18 -2.88
CA CYS A 197 -4.53 7.33 -1.57
C CYS A 197 -4.75 8.70 -0.93
N PHE A 198 -5.67 9.52 -1.47
CA PHE A 198 -6.11 10.78 -0.89
C PHE A 198 -7.61 10.84 -0.67
N ASN A 199 -8.01 11.79 0.16
CA ASN A 199 -9.35 12.13 0.56
C ASN A 199 -10.14 10.88 0.96
N VAL A 200 -11.35 10.76 0.43
CA VAL A 200 -12.25 9.64 0.69
C VAL A 200 -11.61 8.29 0.29
N ALA A 201 -10.99 8.22 -0.88
CA ALA A 201 -10.35 6.99 -1.35
C ALA A 201 -9.21 6.57 -0.41
N GLY A 202 -8.38 7.53 0.00
CA GLY A 202 -7.28 7.30 0.94
C GLY A 202 -7.76 6.84 2.31
N ALA A 203 -8.87 7.37 2.81
CA ALA A 203 -9.46 6.92 4.06
C ALA A 203 -9.93 5.46 3.98
N ILE A 204 -10.63 5.09 2.90
CA ILE A 204 -11.08 3.71 2.66
C ILE A 204 -9.89 2.75 2.55
N VAL A 205 -8.87 3.13 1.77
CA VAL A 205 -7.63 2.34 1.61
C VAL A 205 -6.95 2.16 2.96
N ALA A 206 -6.79 3.23 3.75
CA ALA A 206 -6.17 3.16 5.06
C ALA A 206 -6.95 2.27 6.04
N GLU A 207 -8.27 2.36 6.07
CA GLU A 207 -9.12 1.51 6.90
C GLU A 207 -9.03 0.03 6.49
N LEU A 208 -9.03 -0.25 5.19
CA LEU A 208 -8.81 -1.60 4.66
C LEU A 208 -7.43 -2.13 5.07
N ILE A 209 -6.37 -1.32 4.96
CA ILE A 209 -5.01 -1.68 5.39
C ILE A 209 -5.00 -1.99 6.90
N SER A 210 -5.57 -1.11 7.72
CA SER A 210 -5.65 -1.30 9.18
C SER A 210 -6.43 -2.56 9.56
N LEU A 211 -7.43 -2.94 8.77
CA LEU A 211 -8.18 -4.18 8.96
C LEU A 211 -7.40 -5.42 8.52
N LEU A 212 -6.70 -5.36 7.39
CA LEU A 212 -6.07 -6.52 6.76
C LEU A 212 -4.69 -6.82 7.35
N VAL A 213 -3.82 -5.82 7.48
CA VAL A 213 -2.39 -5.99 7.83
C VAL A 213 -2.15 -6.86 9.07
N PRO A 214 -2.87 -6.68 10.21
CA PRO A 214 -2.67 -7.53 11.39
C PRO A 214 -2.96 -9.03 11.15
N ARG A 215 -3.61 -9.38 10.04
CA ARG A 215 -4.06 -10.73 9.69
C ARG A 215 -3.28 -11.33 8.52
N ILE A 216 -2.39 -10.56 7.89
CA ILE A 216 -1.57 -11.06 6.80
C ILE A 216 -0.40 -11.82 7.40
N ASN A 217 -0.32 -13.12 7.08
CA ASN A 217 0.88 -13.90 7.29
C ASN A 217 1.83 -13.68 6.11
N PHE A 218 2.68 -12.66 6.16
CA PHE A 218 3.54 -12.34 5.02
C PHE A 218 4.60 -13.41 4.75
N GLU A 219 4.91 -14.32 5.69
CA GLU A 219 5.80 -15.45 5.41
C GLU A 219 5.13 -16.45 4.45
N GLU A 220 3.86 -16.74 4.69
CA GLU A 220 3.04 -17.64 3.86
C GLU A 220 2.80 -17.07 2.45
N VAL A 221 2.71 -15.73 2.37
CA VAL A 221 2.40 -15.00 1.14
C VAL A 221 3.39 -15.25 -0.01
N ASP A 222 4.64 -15.64 0.24
CA ASP A 222 5.63 -15.91 -0.83
C ASP A 222 6.22 -17.31 -0.81
N THR A 223 5.93 -18.10 0.23
CA THR A 223 5.98 -19.55 0.06
C THR A 223 4.86 -20.08 -0.83
N SER A 224 3.72 -19.38 -0.89
CA SER A 224 2.54 -19.81 -1.67
C SER A 224 1.81 -18.62 -2.31
N PRO A 225 2.49 -17.84 -3.18
CA PRO A 225 1.93 -16.62 -3.78
C PRO A 225 0.66 -16.86 -4.59
N GLU A 226 0.48 -18.05 -5.16
CA GLU A 226 -0.70 -18.47 -5.92
C GLU A 226 -2.02 -18.43 -5.14
N VAL A 227 -1.95 -18.49 -3.79
CA VAL A 227 -3.14 -18.44 -2.92
C VAL A 227 -3.60 -16.98 -2.70
N HIS A 228 -2.73 -16.01 -2.93
CA HIS A 228 -2.93 -14.62 -2.55
C HIS A 228 -2.99 -13.69 -3.78
N LEU A 229 -2.23 -13.97 -4.82
CA LEU A 229 -2.20 -13.12 -6.01
C LEU A 229 -3.40 -13.38 -6.93
N PRO A 230 -3.96 -12.33 -7.56
CA PRO A 230 -4.75 -12.47 -8.78
C PRO A 230 -4.03 -13.33 -9.82
N LEU A 231 -4.79 -14.20 -10.50
CA LEU A 231 -4.25 -14.99 -11.61
C LEU A 231 -3.73 -14.04 -12.71
N ASP A 232 -2.53 -14.30 -13.22
CA ASP A 232 -1.70 -13.50 -14.15
C ASP A 232 -0.54 -12.73 -13.47
N LEU A 233 -0.56 -12.55 -12.15
CA LEU A 233 0.58 -11.98 -11.44
C LEU A 233 1.65 -13.04 -11.15
N ILE A 234 2.90 -12.69 -11.47
CA ILE A 234 4.05 -13.61 -11.37
C ILE A 234 4.52 -13.73 -9.91
N SER A 235 4.61 -12.61 -9.18
CA SER A 235 5.03 -12.60 -7.76
C SER A 235 4.61 -11.32 -7.02
N PHE A 236 4.68 -11.34 -5.68
CA PHE A 236 4.55 -10.13 -4.85
C PHE A 236 5.73 -9.18 -5.02
N TYR A 237 6.89 -9.70 -5.43
CA TYR A 237 8.05 -8.86 -5.74
C TYR A 237 7.80 -7.99 -6.97
N ASP A 238 7.26 -8.57 -8.05
CA ASP A 238 6.92 -7.82 -9.26
C ASP A 238 5.85 -6.76 -8.96
N LEU A 239 4.82 -7.15 -8.20
CA LEU A 239 3.79 -6.23 -7.73
C LEU A 239 4.38 -5.07 -6.91
N TYR A 240 5.38 -5.35 -6.07
CA TYR A 240 6.07 -4.32 -5.29
C TYR A 240 6.93 -3.41 -6.16
N THR A 241 7.63 -3.93 -7.17
CA THR A 241 8.40 -3.09 -8.10
C THR A 241 7.50 -2.16 -8.90
N GLU A 242 6.37 -2.65 -9.42
CA GLU A 242 5.35 -1.81 -10.05
C GLU A 242 4.84 -0.75 -9.08
N LEU A 243 4.64 -1.12 -7.81
CA LEU A 243 4.19 -0.21 -6.76
C LEU A 243 5.20 0.91 -6.47
N LEU A 244 6.49 0.60 -6.47
CA LEU A 244 7.56 1.58 -6.30
C LEU A 244 7.58 2.58 -7.47
N GLU A 245 7.50 2.10 -8.70
CA GLU A 245 7.47 2.92 -9.90
C GLU A 245 6.22 3.81 -9.94
N HIS A 246 5.06 3.23 -9.64
CA HIS A 246 3.79 3.93 -9.57
C HIS A 246 3.81 5.01 -8.47
N TYR A 247 4.42 4.71 -7.32
CA TYR A 247 4.61 5.71 -6.27
C TYR A 247 5.44 6.90 -6.77
N ALA A 248 6.56 6.65 -7.44
CA ALA A 248 7.40 7.70 -7.97
C ALA A 248 6.71 8.53 -9.06
N ALA A 249 5.84 7.91 -9.86
CA ALA A 249 5.17 8.53 -10.99
C ALA A 249 3.97 9.40 -10.60
N VAL A 250 3.06 8.90 -9.74
CA VAL A 250 1.73 9.52 -9.58
C VAL A 250 1.24 9.67 -8.13
N SER A 251 2.03 9.30 -7.11
CA SER A 251 1.55 9.32 -5.71
C SER A 251 1.41 10.71 -5.07
N TYR A 252 2.10 11.73 -5.60
CA TYR A 252 2.28 13.03 -4.95
C TYR A 252 2.73 12.93 -3.49
N ALA A 253 3.55 11.93 -3.18
CA ALA A 253 4.02 11.64 -1.82
C ALA A 253 2.90 11.42 -0.80
N SER A 254 1.78 10.81 -1.22
CA SER A 254 0.69 10.43 -0.32
C SER A 254 1.21 9.62 0.89
N PRO A 255 0.91 10.02 2.14
CA PRO A 255 1.27 9.25 3.33
C PRO A 255 0.61 7.86 3.35
N ILE A 256 -0.62 7.74 2.84
CA ILE A 256 -1.32 6.45 2.79
C ILE A 256 -0.58 5.48 1.87
N PHE A 257 -0.16 5.97 0.71
CA PHE A 257 0.64 5.18 -0.23
C PHE A 257 2.05 4.89 0.33
N ALA A 258 2.70 5.86 0.96
CA ALA A 258 3.99 5.65 1.59
C ALA A 258 3.95 4.52 2.65
N ASN A 259 2.89 4.44 3.46
CA ASN A 259 2.69 3.35 4.41
C ASN A 259 2.56 1.98 3.71
N LEU A 260 1.95 1.90 2.53
CA LEU A 260 1.93 0.66 1.75
C LEU A 260 3.33 0.21 1.31
N ILE A 261 4.20 1.15 0.90
CA ILE A 261 5.59 0.84 0.58
C ILE A 261 6.33 0.29 1.81
N LEU A 262 6.11 0.89 2.98
CA LEU A 262 6.76 0.46 4.23
C LEU A 262 6.40 -0.96 4.65
N LEU A 263 5.20 -1.46 4.32
CA LEU A 263 4.78 -2.82 4.66
C LEU A 263 5.71 -3.90 4.10
N PHE A 264 6.31 -3.67 2.94
CA PHE A 264 7.22 -4.60 2.28
C PHE A 264 8.64 -4.57 2.84
N LEU A 265 8.98 -3.59 3.68
CA LEU A 265 10.33 -3.45 4.26
C LEU A 265 10.52 -4.23 5.56
N ARG A 266 9.50 -4.98 5.99
CA ARG A 266 9.47 -5.68 7.28
C ARG A 266 10.19 -7.04 7.22
N PRO A 267 10.86 -7.46 8.31
CA PRO A 267 11.65 -8.69 8.40
C PRO A 267 10.87 -10.00 8.39
N ALA A 268 9.65 -9.98 8.94
CA ALA A 268 8.71 -11.11 8.93
C ALA A 268 7.92 -11.20 7.60
N ALA A 269 8.48 -10.64 6.53
CA ALA A 269 8.01 -10.80 5.17
C ALA A 269 9.22 -11.23 4.32
N LEU A 270 9.41 -12.55 4.20
CA LEU A 270 10.13 -13.13 3.04
C LEU A 270 11.63 -12.78 3.05
N PRO A 271 12.46 -13.11 2.05
CA PRO A 271 13.84 -12.65 2.04
C PRO A 271 13.85 -11.13 1.87
N VAL A 272 13.85 -10.43 3.00
CA VAL A 272 13.86 -8.97 3.19
C VAL A 272 14.94 -8.27 2.39
N SER A 273 15.98 -9.04 2.04
CA SER A 273 16.99 -8.71 1.04
C SER A 273 16.39 -8.07 -0.19
N ASN A 274 15.36 -8.68 -0.78
CA ASN A 274 14.93 -8.36 -2.12
C ASN A 274 14.12 -7.06 -2.13
N TYR A 275 13.16 -6.89 -1.22
CA TYR A 275 12.33 -5.68 -1.14
C TYR A 275 13.13 -4.44 -0.73
N ARG A 276 14.05 -4.59 0.24
CA ARG A 276 14.96 -3.49 0.62
C ARG A 276 15.95 -3.20 -0.51
N LYS A 277 16.49 -4.21 -1.17
CA LYS A 277 17.36 -4.01 -2.34
C LYS A 277 16.63 -3.29 -3.47
N ALA A 278 15.38 -3.65 -3.77
CA ALA A 278 14.59 -2.97 -4.79
C ALA A 278 14.42 -1.48 -4.47
N LEU A 279 13.97 -1.13 -3.26
CA LEU A 279 13.78 0.29 -2.89
C LEU A 279 15.11 1.06 -2.84
N TRP A 280 16.11 0.51 -2.17
CA TRP A 280 17.33 1.24 -1.83
C TRP A 280 18.40 1.19 -2.92
N GLY A 281 18.45 0.11 -3.68
CA GLY A 281 19.42 -0.12 -4.75
C GLY A 281 18.91 0.29 -6.12
N GLU A 282 17.64 0.03 -6.43
CA GLU A 282 17.13 0.04 -7.81
C GLU A 282 16.16 1.21 -8.06
N HIS A 283 15.34 1.60 -7.08
CA HIS A 283 14.26 2.58 -7.25
C HIS A 283 14.55 3.92 -6.54
N GLN A 284 15.66 4.56 -6.92
CA GLN A 284 16.11 5.84 -6.34
C GLN A 284 15.10 6.99 -6.50
N ALA A 285 14.26 6.96 -7.54
CA ALA A 285 13.22 7.98 -7.75
C ALA A 285 12.17 7.91 -6.63
N THR A 286 11.71 6.71 -6.30
CA THR A 286 10.81 6.43 -5.19
C THR A 286 11.43 6.85 -3.87
N LEU A 287 12.69 6.50 -3.64
CA LEU A 287 13.40 6.88 -2.41
C LEU A 287 13.43 8.41 -2.18
N ARG A 288 13.59 9.19 -3.25
CA ARG A 288 13.57 10.67 -3.18
C ARG A 288 12.17 11.23 -2.89
N SER A 289 11.13 10.61 -3.42
CA SER A 289 9.74 11.07 -3.25
C SER A 289 9.07 10.51 -1.99
N LEU A 290 9.68 9.56 -1.29
CA LEU A 290 9.13 8.92 -0.09
C LEU A 290 9.24 9.83 1.14
N GLN A 291 8.36 10.83 1.20
CA GLN A 291 8.27 11.82 2.29
C GLN A 291 7.27 11.34 3.33
N ILE A 292 7.78 10.63 4.34
CA ILE A 292 6.98 10.16 5.47
C ILE A 292 7.75 10.31 6.78
N SER A 293 7.08 10.85 7.78
CA SER A 293 7.53 11.04 9.16
C SER A 293 7.08 9.88 10.04
N PRO A 294 7.82 9.55 11.13
CA PRO A 294 7.39 8.49 12.03
C PRO A 294 5.99 8.70 12.62
N SER A 295 5.54 9.95 12.83
CA SER A 295 4.17 10.26 13.27
C SER A 295 3.09 9.99 12.23
N GLU A 296 3.46 9.90 10.96
CA GLU A 296 2.55 9.64 9.84
C GLU A 296 2.39 8.14 9.57
N VAL A 297 3.03 7.29 10.37
CA VAL A 297 2.89 5.83 10.31
C VAL A 297 1.66 5.40 11.09
N PHE A 298 0.59 5.04 10.37
CA PHE A 298 -0.64 4.51 10.97
C PHE A 298 -0.66 2.98 11.08
N LEU A 299 0.41 2.32 10.61
CA LEU A 299 0.56 0.87 10.67
C LEU A 299 0.69 0.36 12.11
N PRO A 300 0.40 -0.94 12.34
CA PRO A 300 0.63 -1.59 13.63
C PRO A 300 2.07 -1.42 14.14
N GLU A 301 2.22 -1.39 15.47
CA GLU A 301 3.50 -1.12 16.13
C GLU A 301 4.58 -2.17 15.82
N ASP A 302 4.17 -3.44 15.64
CA ASP A 302 5.05 -4.52 15.22
C ASP A 302 5.61 -4.28 13.81
N VAL A 303 4.79 -3.76 12.90
CA VAL A 303 5.23 -3.38 11.55
C VAL A 303 6.23 -2.24 11.61
N TYR A 304 5.94 -1.19 12.38
CA TYR A 304 6.85 -0.06 12.55
C TYR A 304 8.19 -0.48 13.16
N LYS A 305 8.18 -1.30 14.22
CA LYS A 305 9.40 -1.85 14.83
C LYS A 305 10.18 -2.74 13.86
N GLY A 306 9.48 -3.49 13.01
CA GLY A 306 10.10 -4.31 11.97
C GLY A 306 10.97 -3.52 10.99
N LEU A 307 10.73 -2.22 10.80
CA LEU A 307 11.58 -1.38 9.95
C LEU A 307 13.04 -1.28 10.48
N PHE A 308 13.21 -1.47 11.79
CA PHE A 308 14.49 -1.33 12.48
C PHE A 308 15.11 -2.67 12.89
N GLU A 309 14.30 -3.67 13.26
CA GLU A 309 14.78 -4.94 13.79
C GLU A 309 14.20 -6.14 13.03
N PRO A 310 15.00 -7.19 12.72
CA PRO A 310 16.41 -7.33 13.05
C PRO A 310 17.28 -6.43 12.16
N ILE A 311 18.48 -6.19 12.67
CA ILE A 311 19.52 -5.42 11.99
C ILE A 311 19.81 -6.01 10.60
N GLU A 312 19.91 -5.14 9.60
CA GLU A 312 20.28 -5.52 8.23
C GLU A 312 21.68 -6.15 8.20
N THR A 313 21.78 -7.33 7.59
CA THR A 313 23.03 -8.10 7.49
C THR A 313 23.60 -8.15 6.08
N LEU A 314 22.82 -7.76 5.07
CA LEU A 314 23.20 -7.92 3.67
C LEU A 314 24.10 -6.78 3.21
N PRO A 315 25.33 -7.09 2.76
CA PRO A 315 26.29 -6.07 2.38
C PRO A 315 25.79 -5.16 1.25
N GLU A 316 25.02 -5.70 0.30
CA GLU A 316 24.47 -4.91 -0.82
C GLU A 316 23.46 -3.86 -0.36
N VAL A 317 22.56 -4.21 0.57
CA VAL A 317 21.57 -3.28 1.14
C VAL A 317 22.28 -2.24 2.02
N LEU A 318 23.25 -2.66 2.84
CA LEU A 318 24.04 -1.75 3.66
C LEU A 318 24.85 -0.74 2.82
N ARG A 319 25.41 -1.17 1.68
CA ARG A 319 26.04 -0.27 0.71
C ARG A 319 25.02 0.69 0.09
N ALA A 320 23.81 0.23 -0.21
CA ALA A 320 22.74 1.07 -0.73
C ALA A 320 22.31 2.15 0.29
N TYR A 321 22.16 1.80 1.58
CA TYR A 321 21.92 2.75 2.67
C TYR A 321 23.03 3.80 2.74
N ALA A 322 24.29 3.35 2.79
CA ALA A 322 25.44 4.22 2.86
C ALA A 322 25.50 5.18 1.67
N SER A 323 25.29 4.66 0.46
CA SER A 323 25.28 5.44 -0.79
C SER A 323 24.19 6.51 -0.77
N ALA A 324 22.95 6.13 -0.44
CA ALA A 324 21.81 7.05 -0.41
C ALA A 324 22.02 8.20 0.59
N VAL A 325 22.56 7.88 1.76
CA VAL A 325 22.88 8.85 2.82
C VAL A 325 24.06 9.75 2.39
N CYS A 326 25.16 9.18 1.91
CA CYS A 326 26.36 9.93 1.53
C CYS A 326 26.17 10.83 0.31
N ALA A 327 25.32 10.41 -0.63
CA ALA A 327 24.96 11.18 -1.81
C ALA A 327 23.90 12.25 -1.51
N GLY A 328 23.34 12.30 -0.30
CA GLY A 328 22.29 13.23 0.08
C GLY A 328 20.95 12.99 -0.66
N ILE A 329 20.73 11.76 -1.14
CA ILE A 329 19.47 11.36 -1.78
C ILE A 329 18.33 11.40 -0.76
N ILE A 330 18.65 11.02 0.48
CA ILE A 330 17.77 11.07 1.64
C ILE A 330 18.32 12.02 2.71
N SER A 331 17.44 12.66 3.46
CA SER A 331 17.81 13.49 4.61
C SER A 331 16.71 13.54 5.67
N LEU A 332 17.07 13.80 6.93
CA LEU A 332 16.10 13.92 8.02
C LEU A 332 15.11 15.09 7.82
N ASN A 333 15.53 16.11 7.07
CA ASN A 333 14.73 17.29 6.74
C ASN A 333 13.88 17.12 5.47
N ARG A 334 13.80 15.92 4.89
CA ARG A 334 12.95 15.65 3.71
C ARG A 334 12.26 14.29 3.80
N GLN A 335 13.03 13.25 4.13
CA GLN A 335 12.55 11.87 4.29
C GLN A 335 12.97 11.35 5.68
N PRO A 336 12.39 11.88 6.77
CA PRO A 336 12.79 11.57 8.14
C PRO A 336 12.78 10.08 8.45
N LEU A 337 11.68 9.36 8.20
CA LEU A 337 11.59 7.94 8.54
C LEU A 337 12.58 7.10 7.74
N ILE A 338 12.66 7.32 6.44
CA ILE A 338 13.58 6.61 5.55
C ILE A 338 15.03 6.84 5.97
N THR A 339 15.39 8.07 6.32
CA THR A 339 16.73 8.39 6.82
C THR A 339 17.00 7.73 8.17
N LEU A 340 16.01 7.70 9.07
CA LEU A 340 16.14 7.00 10.36
C LEU A 340 16.39 5.50 10.18
N ILE A 341 15.72 4.84 9.23
CA ILE A 341 15.93 3.43 8.92
C ILE A 341 17.38 3.19 8.49
N ALA A 342 17.90 3.98 7.54
CA ALA A 342 19.29 3.86 7.11
C ALA A 342 20.29 4.13 8.26
N LEU A 343 20.07 5.19 9.04
CA LEU A 343 20.92 5.53 10.19
C LEU A 343 20.94 4.42 11.23
N HIS A 344 19.78 3.82 11.51
CA HIS A 344 19.68 2.71 12.45
C HIS A 344 20.55 1.54 12.02
N HIS A 345 20.32 1.03 10.80
CA HIS A 345 21.02 -0.14 10.29
C HIS A 345 22.52 0.12 10.14
N LEU A 346 22.92 1.28 9.63
CA LEU A 346 24.35 1.64 9.51
C LEU A 346 25.02 1.78 10.89
N SER A 347 24.42 2.55 11.81
CA SER A 347 24.99 2.75 13.15
C SER A 347 25.12 1.42 13.89
N ARG A 348 24.10 0.57 13.88
CA ARG A 348 24.16 -0.76 14.49
C ARG A 348 25.29 -1.60 13.92
N ASN A 349 25.43 -1.62 12.59
CA ASN A 349 26.48 -2.38 11.92
C ASN A 349 27.90 -1.89 12.25
N ILE A 350 28.13 -0.58 12.42
CA ILE A 350 29.44 -0.03 12.84
C ILE A 350 29.85 -0.56 14.21
N TYR A 351 28.90 -0.75 15.13
CA TYR A 351 29.18 -1.13 16.52
C TYR A 351 29.05 -2.63 16.80
N LEU A 352 28.77 -3.47 15.80
CA LEU A 352 28.72 -4.92 15.97
C LEU A 352 30.05 -5.48 16.51
N THR A 353 29.98 -6.35 17.52
CA THR A 353 31.16 -6.98 18.16
C THR A 353 31.56 -8.30 17.52
N LYS A 354 30.64 -8.95 16.79
CA LYS A 354 30.88 -10.19 16.06
C LYS A 354 30.56 -9.93 14.60
N THR A 355 31.58 -9.84 13.77
CA THR A 355 31.45 -9.50 12.35
C THR A 355 31.96 -10.65 11.50
N VAL A 356 31.25 -10.94 10.41
CA VAL A 356 31.71 -11.88 9.38
C VAL A 356 32.73 -11.15 8.48
N PRO A 357 33.74 -11.80 7.88
CA PRO A 357 34.77 -11.10 7.10
C PRO A 357 34.24 -10.14 6.02
N ILE A 358 33.14 -10.50 5.34
CA ILE A 358 32.47 -9.67 4.33
C ILE A 358 31.93 -8.36 4.94
N HIS A 359 31.44 -8.44 6.18
CA HIS A 359 30.94 -7.29 6.92
C HIS A 359 32.08 -6.33 7.30
N GLU A 360 33.24 -6.85 7.72
CA GLU A 360 34.41 -6.03 8.02
C GLU A 360 34.90 -5.22 6.81
N GLU A 361 34.89 -5.83 5.62
CA GLU A 361 35.24 -5.15 4.38
C GLU A 361 34.28 -3.99 4.10
N PHE A 362 32.97 -4.22 4.24
CA PHE A 362 31.95 -3.18 4.11
C PHE A 362 32.20 -2.02 5.11
N VAL A 363 32.41 -2.33 6.39
CA VAL A 363 32.64 -1.31 7.43
C VAL A 363 33.91 -0.49 7.14
N LYS A 364 34.98 -1.12 6.67
CA LYS A 364 36.21 -0.42 6.25
C LYS A 364 35.97 0.52 5.06
N LEU A 365 35.22 0.07 4.06
CA LEU A 365 34.85 0.88 2.90
C LEU A 365 33.98 2.07 3.33
N LEU A 366 32.98 1.85 4.17
CA LEU A 366 32.12 2.90 4.71
C LEU A 366 32.93 3.96 5.47
N GLY A 367 33.84 3.54 6.35
CA GLY A 367 34.73 4.46 7.07
C GLY A 367 35.60 5.28 6.12
N THR A 368 36.09 4.67 5.04
CA THR A 368 36.87 5.37 4.01
C THR A 368 36.05 6.41 3.26
N SER A 369 34.82 6.07 2.86
CA SER A 369 33.91 7.00 2.20
C SER A 369 33.52 8.16 3.11
N LEU A 370 33.20 7.90 4.38
CA LEU A 370 32.84 8.95 5.34
C LEU A 370 34.02 9.88 5.66
N ARG A 371 35.25 9.36 5.77
CA ARG A 371 36.46 10.20 5.89
C ARG A 371 36.62 11.15 4.70
N PHE A 372 36.49 10.62 3.48
CA PHE A 372 36.61 11.43 2.27
C PHE A 372 35.53 12.52 2.19
N LEU A 373 34.30 12.19 2.60
CA LEU A 373 33.16 13.11 2.54
C LEU A 373 33.08 14.06 3.73
N GLY A 374 33.75 13.77 4.85
CA GLY A 374 33.70 14.52 6.11
C GLY A 374 34.22 15.97 6.04
N SER A 375 34.91 16.33 4.95
CA SER A 375 35.30 17.71 4.66
C SER A 375 34.12 18.59 4.21
N ARG A 376 32.94 18.01 3.90
CA ARG A 376 31.73 18.74 3.52
C ARG A 376 30.84 19.00 4.74
N ARG A 377 30.35 20.23 4.89
CA ARG A 377 29.56 20.68 6.06
C ARG A 377 28.34 19.80 6.38
N GLY A 378 27.61 19.33 5.36
CA GLY A 378 26.44 18.45 5.58
C GLY A 378 26.78 17.02 6.00
N THR A 379 27.98 16.54 5.66
CA THR A 379 28.44 15.20 6.04
C THR A 379 28.87 15.15 7.52
N GLN A 380 29.35 16.26 8.08
CA GLN A 380 29.79 16.30 9.48
C GLN A 380 28.63 16.05 10.45
N GLU A 381 27.47 16.67 10.21
CA GLU A 381 26.25 16.46 10.98
C GLU A 381 25.77 15.01 10.90
N LEU A 382 25.85 14.42 9.70
CA LEU A 382 25.54 13.01 9.49
C LEU A 382 26.50 12.08 10.26
N ILE A 383 27.80 12.35 10.20
CA ILE A 383 28.84 11.56 10.87
C ILE A 383 28.62 11.62 12.39
N ASP A 384 28.33 12.82 12.93
CA ASP A 384 28.00 12.98 14.35
C ASP A 384 26.74 12.19 14.75
N ARG A 385 25.70 12.25 13.92
CA ARG A 385 24.47 11.45 14.14
C ARG A 385 24.75 9.96 14.13
N LEU A 386 25.50 9.43 13.15
CA LEU A 386 25.85 8.00 13.11
C LEU A 386 26.62 7.56 14.37
N ARG A 387 27.53 8.41 14.85
CA ARG A 387 28.32 8.19 16.06
C ARG A 387 27.44 8.13 17.31
N ARG A 388 26.52 9.08 17.45
CA ARG A 388 25.73 9.30 18.68
C ARG A 388 24.37 8.61 18.68
N TYR A 389 23.91 8.08 17.56
CA TYR A 389 22.62 7.41 17.42
C TYR A 389 22.44 6.25 18.41
N LYS A 390 21.34 6.28 19.17
CA LYS A 390 20.99 5.23 20.15
C LYS A 390 19.82 4.38 19.66
N PHE A 391 18.64 4.97 19.46
CA PHE A 391 17.39 4.31 19.02
C PHE A 391 16.48 5.31 18.29
N PRO A 392 15.52 4.86 17.45
CA PRO A 392 14.48 5.75 16.95
C PRO A 392 13.59 6.19 18.14
N SER A 393 13.15 7.44 18.14
CA SER A 393 12.27 7.96 19.19
C SER A 393 10.83 7.54 18.92
N GLY A 394 10.13 7.11 19.97
CA GLY A 394 8.69 6.82 19.95
C GLY A 394 7.82 7.98 20.45
N ARG A 395 8.39 9.18 20.62
CA ARG A 395 7.71 10.33 21.27
C ARG A 395 6.85 11.18 20.32
N ILE A 396 6.71 10.78 19.06
CA ILE A 396 5.96 11.61 18.12
C ILE A 396 4.47 11.26 18.23
N GLU A 397 3.67 12.26 18.57
CA GLU A 397 2.21 12.15 18.54
C GLU A 397 1.77 11.72 17.14
N LYS A 398 0.97 10.66 17.05
CA LYS A 398 0.52 10.12 15.77
C LYS A 398 -0.42 11.12 15.12
N VAL A 399 -0.16 11.43 13.85
CA VAL A 399 -1.04 12.27 13.05
C VAL A 399 -2.35 11.51 12.82
N PRO A 400 -3.52 12.14 13.05
CA PRO A 400 -4.80 11.49 12.84
C PRO A 400 -4.99 11.16 11.36
N LEU A 401 -5.64 10.02 11.08
CA LEU A 401 -5.87 9.56 9.72
C LEU A 401 -6.62 10.60 8.85
N SER A 402 -7.54 11.35 9.45
CA SER A 402 -8.28 12.44 8.79
C SER A 402 -7.39 13.55 8.21
N GLU A 403 -6.18 13.73 8.74
CA GLU A 403 -5.19 14.68 8.23
C GLU A 403 -4.23 14.02 7.23
N LEU A 404 -3.91 12.73 7.40
CA LEU A 404 -3.05 11.99 6.47
C LEU A 404 -3.66 11.86 5.07
N VAL A 405 -5.00 11.80 4.99
CA VAL A 405 -5.70 11.63 3.73
C VAL A 405 -5.85 12.93 2.94
N GLN A 406 -5.60 14.10 3.52
CA GLN A 406 -5.86 15.37 2.82
C GLN A 406 -4.89 15.59 1.66
N SER A 407 -5.41 15.93 0.47
CA SER A 407 -4.55 16.22 -0.70
C SER A 407 -3.73 17.50 -0.57
N ASN A 408 -4.17 18.45 0.26
CA ASN A 408 -3.46 19.69 0.59
C ASN A 408 -2.65 19.60 1.90
N ARG A 409 -2.39 18.38 2.38
CA ARG A 409 -1.59 18.13 3.57
C ARG A 409 -0.22 18.80 3.44
N ILE A 410 0.21 19.44 4.53
CA ILE A 410 1.58 19.92 4.68
C ILE A 410 2.39 18.80 5.37
N PRO A 411 3.49 18.30 4.77
CA PRO A 411 4.32 17.30 5.42
C PRO A 411 4.83 17.80 6.78
N VAL A 412 4.88 16.91 7.78
CA VAL A 412 5.28 17.27 9.16
C VAL A 412 6.62 18.00 9.19
N VAL A 413 7.53 17.63 8.28
CA VAL A 413 8.88 18.19 8.15
C VAL A 413 8.91 19.68 7.81
N VAL A 414 7.83 20.21 7.24
CA VAL A 414 7.67 21.63 6.89
C VAL A 414 7.07 22.43 8.05
N SER A 415 6.55 21.76 9.08
CA SER A 415 5.99 22.40 10.28
C SER A 415 7.07 23.14 11.06
N GLU A 416 6.76 24.35 11.54
CA GLU A 416 7.67 25.14 12.39
C GLU A 416 8.09 24.42 13.68
N ASN A 417 7.28 23.46 14.14
CA ASN A 417 7.54 22.69 15.35
C ASN A 417 8.40 21.44 15.10
N PHE A 418 8.72 21.11 13.86
CA PHE A 418 9.50 19.92 13.55
C PHE A 418 10.97 20.09 13.96
N LYS A 419 11.44 19.19 14.82
CA LYS A 419 12.83 19.10 15.22
C LYS A 419 13.37 17.71 14.94
N VAL A 420 14.53 17.65 14.29
CA VAL A 420 15.17 16.38 13.94
C VAL A 420 15.59 15.61 15.19
N GLU A 421 15.90 16.33 16.27
CA GLU A 421 16.28 15.77 17.57
C GLU A 421 15.14 14.96 18.20
N ASP A 422 13.88 15.28 17.90
CA ASP A 422 12.73 14.57 18.45
C ASP A 422 12.53 13.19 17.80
N LEU A 423 13.18 12.94 16.65
CA LEU A 423 13.08 11.71 15.87
C LEU A 423 13.90 10.55 16.43
N MET A 424 14.95 10.83 17.21
CA MET A 424 15.89 9.80 17.65
C MET A 424 16.49 10.13 19.01
N GLU A 425 16.71 9.10 19.81
CA GLU A 425 17.51 9.25 21.03
C GLU A 425 19.00 9.20 20.64
N MET A 426 19.77 10.18 21.12
CA MET A 426 21.22 10.27 20.92
C MET A 426 21.96 10.26 22.25
N TYR A 427 23.18 9.74 22.26
CA TYR A 427 24.09 9.93 23.39
C TYR A 427 24.52 11.40 23.48
N GLU A 428 24.64 11.93 24.69
CA GLU A 428 25.39 13.17 24.92
C GLU A 428 26.88 12.95 24.61
N GLU A 429 27.56 14.02 24.19
CA GLU A 429 29.01 14.01 23.90
C GLU A 429 29.82 13.37 25.06
N GLU A 430 29.54 13.82 26.28
CA GLU A 430 30.21 13.34 27.50
C GLU A 430 29.72 11.96 27.95
N GLY A 431 28.48 11.62 27.58
CA GLY A 431 27.79 10.37 27.96
C GLY A 431 28.07 9.18 27.04
N LEU A 432 28.91 9.34 26.00
CA LEU A 432 29.20 8.27 25.05
C LEU A 432 30.04 7.15 25.72
N PRO A 433 29.60 5.88 25.73
CA PRO A 433 30.34 4.79 26.36
C PRO A 433 31.77 4.66 25.81
N SER A 434 32.75 4.36 26.68
CA SER A 434 34.17 4.24 26.30
C SER A 434 34.41 3.18 25.23
N SER A 435 33.71 2.06 25.30
CA SER A 435 33.74 0.99 24.28
C SER A 435 33.26 1.48 22.92
N ARG A 436 32.24 2.34 22.89
CA ARG A 436 31.69 2.93 21.67
C ARG A 436 32.63 3.98 21.09
N ARG A 437 33.26 4.81 21.93
CA ARG A 437 34.33 5.73 21.52
C ARG A 437 35.47 4.98 20.84
N LYS A 438 36.03 3.98 21.51
CA LYS A 438 37.11 3.16 20.97
C LYS A 438 36.78 2.56 19.60
N LYS A 439 35.61 1.94 19.46
CA LYS A 439 35.17 1.37 18.18
C LYS A 439 34.99 2.40 17.08
N TRP A 440 34.49 3.59 17.44
CA TRP A 440 34.34 4.66 16.49
C TRP A 440 35.69 5.18 15.99
N ASP A 441 36.67 5.29 16.89
CA ASP A 441 38.03 5.70 16.53
C ASP A 441 38.67 4.65 15.60
N GLU A 442 38.55 3.36 15.92
CA GLU A 442 38.97 2.25 15.05
C GLU A 442 38.30 2.30 13.67
N PHE A 443 36.99 2.57 13.61
CA PHE A 443 36.22 2.71 12.37
C PHE A 443 36.70 3.91 11.52
N MET A 444 36.95 5.04 12.19
CA MET A 444 37.47 6.24 11.54
C MET A 444 38.97 6.14 11.22
N GLY A 445 39.69 5.15 11.74
CA GLY A 445 41.12 4.95 11.51
C GLY A 445 42.01 5.90 12.33
N ASN A 446 41.54 6.31 13.51
CA ASN A 446 42.21 7.22 14.45
C ASN A 446 42.92 6.48 15.58
#